data_AF-A0A0S7Y3Y8-F1
#
_entry.id   AF-A0A0S7Y3Y8-F1
#
_cell.length_a   1.000
_cell.length_b   1.000
_cell.length_c   1.000
_cell.angle_alpha   90.00
_cell.angle_beta   90.00
_cell.angle_gamma   90.00
#
_symmetry.space_group_name_H-M   'P 1'
#
loop_
_entity.id
_entity.type
_entity.pdbx_description
1 polymer ?
#
loop_
_entity_poly.entity_id
_entity_poly.type
_entity_poly.pdbx_seq_one_letter_code
_entity_poly.pdbx_strand_id
1 'polypeptide(L)'
;MSCNDFDRMASAYLDGELADEERRRFEEHLATCDACKTELAELKRLTEDLNMMRFKEPGDEELQRYWSGVYNRLERGIGWILLSVGAILTLCYGAFKIIEEMIRDPAISVILKVGVCALIAGLVVLFVSLLRERLVVRKVDRYSREVER
;
A
#
# COMPACT_ATOMS: atom_id res chain seq x y z
N MET A 1 44.66 -10.74 -23.02
CA MET A 1 43.50 -9.81 -23.08
C MET A 1 44.00 -8.39 -23.24
N SER A 2 43.20 -7.52 -23.84
CA SER A 2 43.48 -6.08 -23.89
C SER A 2 42.95 -5.39 -22.63
N CYS A 3 43.68 -4.39 -22.14
CA CYS A 3 43.24 -3.57 -21.01
C CYS A 3 41.92 -2.81 -21.27
N ASN A 4 41.45 -2.73 -22.52
CA ASN A 4 40.17 -2.08 -22.87
C ASN A 4 38.93 -2.76 -22.27
N ASP A 5 39.01 -4.06 -21.94
CA ASP A 5 37.87 -4.79 -21.37
C ASP A 5 37.88 -4.79 -19.83
N PHE A 6 38.83 -4.07 -19.22
CA PHE A 6 39.07 -4.08 -17.79
C PHE A 6 37.83 -3.64 -17.00
N ASP A 7 37.24 -2.48 -17.31
CA ASP A 7 36.12 -1.91 -16.55
C ASP A 7 34.97 -2.91 -16.38
N ARG A 8 34.54 -3.53 -17.49
CA ARG A 8 33.42 -4.47 -17.48
C ARG A 8 33.75 -5.72 -16.65
N MET A 9 34.97 -6.24 -16.80
CA MET A 9 35.37 -7.46 -16.11
C MET A 9 35.73 -7.23 -14.65
N ALA A 10 36.24 -6.05 -14.28
CA ALA A 10 36.53 -5.67 -12.91
C ALA A 10 35.25 -5.59 -12.07
N SER A 11 34.19 -4.93 -12.58
CA SER A 11 32.89 -4.92 -11.91
C SER A 11 32.31 -6.33 -11.75
N ALA A 12 32.24 -7.11 -12.85
CA ALA A 12 31.73 -8.49 -12.79
C ALA A 12 32.57 -9.41 -11.89
N TYR A 13 33.88 -9.19 -11.79
CA TYR A 13 34.78 -9.93 -10.89
C TYR A 13 34.49 -9.61 -9.41
N LEU A 14 34.26 -8.33 -9.08
CA LEU A 14 33.93 -7.90 -7.72
C LEU A 14 32.56 -8.40 -7.26
N ASP A 15 31.58 -8.42 -8.18
CA ASP A 15 30.22 -8.91 -7.91
C ASP A 15 30.10 -10.44 -7.96
N GLY A 16 31.16 -11.14 -8.42
CA GLY A 16 31.20 -12.60 -8.50
C GLY A 16 30.42 -13.19 -9.68
N GLU A 17 30.15 -12.40 -10.72
CA GLU A 17 29.33 -12.77 -11.88
C GLU A 17 30.14 -13.31 -13.08
N LEU A 18 31.47 -13.30 -13.01
CA LEU A 18 32.31 -13.89 -14.07
C LEU A 18 32.23 -15.42 -14.07
N ALA A 19 32.05 -16.02 -15.26
CA ALA A 19 32.19 -17.45 -15.45
C ALA A 19 33.64 -17.92 -15.18
N ASP A 20 33.81 -19.18 -14.77
CA ASP A 20 35.13 -19.73 -14.35
C ASP A 20 36.25 -19.51 -15.38
N GLU A 21 35.93 -19.65 -16.67
CA GLU A 21 36.89 -19.45 -17.76
C GLU A 21 37.29 -17.98 -17.93
N GLU A 22 36.32 -17.06 -17.80
CA GLU A 22 36.57 -15.61 -17.91
C GLU A 22 37.33 -15.09 -16.69
N ARG A 23 37.00 -15.61 -15.50
CA ARG A 23 37.70 -15.34 -14.25
C ARG A 23 39.18 -15.76 -14.35
N ARG A 24 39.47 -16.96 -14.84
CA ARG A 24 40.85 -17.43 -15.06
C ARG A 24 41.63 -16.51 -16.00
N ARG A 25 41.04 -16.15 -17.14
CA ARG A 25 41.68 -15.25 -18.12
C ARG A 25 41.92 -13.85 -17.54
N PHE A 26 41.03 -13.37 -16.69
CA PHE A 26 41.19 -12.11 -15.97
C PHE A 26 42.30 -12.17 -14.93
N GLU A 27 42.37 -13.24 -14.13
CA GLU A 27 43.43 -13.46 -13.14
C GLU A 27 44.82 -13.61 -13.80
N GLU A 28 44.91 -14.29 -14.94
CA GLU A 28 46.14 -14.36 -15.76
C GLU A 28 46.57 -12.97 -16.27
N HIS A 29 45.61 -12.13 -16.64
CA HIS A 29 45.89 -10.75 -17.05
C HIS A 29 46.38 -9.89 -15.87
N LEU A 30 45.77 -10.02 -14.69
CA LEU A 30 46.21 -9.33 -13.48
C LEU A 30 47.61 -9.76 -13.01
N ALA A 31 48.03 -10.99 -13.34
CA ALA A 31 49.39 -11.47 -13.08
C ALA A 31 50.45 -10.83 -14.00
N THR A 32 50.03 -10.32 -15.16
CA THR A 32 50.93 -9.76 -16.19
C THR A 32 50.83 -8.24 -16.34
N CYS A 33 49.78 -7.60 -15.82
CA CYS A 33 49.53 -6.16 -15.94
C CYS A 33 49.43 -5.47 -14.56
N ASP A 34 50.49 -4.76 -14.15
CA ASP A 34 50.52 -4.03 -12.89
C ASP A 34 49.55 -2.83 -12.83
N ALA A 35 49.23 -2.23 -13.99
CA ALA A 35 48.29 -1.12 -14.07
C ALA A 35 46.87 -1.56 -13.68
N CYS A 36 46.35 -2.61 -14.33
CA CYS A 36 45.03 -3.17 -14.03
C CYS A 36 44.94 -3.74 -12.61
N LYS A 37 46.05 -4.26 -12.07
CA LYS A 37 46.12 -4.72 -10.68
C LYS A 37 45.97 -3.58 -9.67
N THR A 38 46.63 -2.45 -9.92
CA THR A 38 46.50 -1.24 -9.10
C THR A 38 45.08 -0.70 -9.15
N GLU A 39 44.51 -0.60 -10.35
CA GLU A 39 43.15 -0.10 -10.57
C GLU A 39 42.08 -0.97 -9.90
N LEU A 40 42.21 -2.30 -9.98
CA LEU A 40 41.30 -3.22 -9.29
C LEU A 40 41.38 -3.07 -7.76
N ALA A 41 42.58 -2.81 -7.22
CA ALA A 41 42.76 -2.60 -5.79
C ALA A 41 42.12 -1.28 -5.31
N GLU A 42 42.16 -0.22 -6.12
CA GLU A 42 41.46 1.04 -5.85
C GLU A 42 39.94 0.85 -5.88
N LEU A 43 39.42 0.19 -6.91
CA LEU A 43 37.99 -0.10 -7.03
C LEU A 43 37.49 -0.92 -5.85
N LYS A 44 38.24 -1.95 -5.45
CA LYS A 44 37.92 -2.79 -4.29
C LYS A 44 37.84 -1.98 -2.99
N ARG A 45 38.78 -1.05 -2.76
CA ARG A 45 38.76 -0.16 -1.59
C ARG A 45 37.52 0.73 -1.58
N LEU A 46 37.16 1.33 -2.72
CA LEU A 46 35.95 2.14 -2.83
C LEU A 46 34.70 1.34 -2.51
N THR A 47 34.58 0.10 -3.01
CA THR A 47 33.46 -0.78 -2.70
C THR A 47 33.43 -1.14 -1.21
N GLU A 48 34.58 -1.43 -0.60
CA GLU A 48 34.68 -1.70 0.84
C GLU A 48 34.23 -0.48 1.69
N ASP A 49 34.69 0.72 1.34
CA ASP A 49 34.31 1.97 2.01
C ASP A 49 32.80 2.26 1.88
N LEU A 50 32.21 2.03 0.70
CA LEU A 50 30.78 2.18 0.48
C LEU A 50 29.97 1.15 1.27
N ASN A 51 30.48 -0.08 1.40
CA ASN A 51 29.83 -1.14 2.17
C ASN A 51 29.86 -0.86 3.67
N MET A 52 30.85 -0.11 4.17
CA MET A 52 30.87 0.39 5.55
C MET A 52 29.77 1.43 5.82
N MET A 53 29.28 2.13 4.79
CA MET A 53 28.12 3.02 4.88
C MET A 53 26.79 2.26 4.68
N ARG A 54 26.77 0.93 4.87
CA ARG A 54 25.56 0.11 4.69
C ARG A 54 24.38 0.74 5.39
N PHE A 55 23.41 1.17 4.60
CA PHE A 55 22.10 1.54 5.10
C PHE A 55 21.56 0.37 5.91
N LYS A 56 21.14 0.65 7.14
CA LYS A 56 20.45 -0.33 7.96
C LYS A 56 19.15 -0.66 7.23
N GLU A 57 19.06 -1.86 6.66
CA GLU A 57 17.79 -2.37 6.15
C GLU A 57 16.80 -2.37 7.31
N PRO A 58 15.64 -1.71 7.15
CA PRO A 58 14.63 -1.69 8.20
C PRO A 58 14.20 -3.12 8.47
N GLY A 59 14.07 -3.46 9.76
CA GLY A 59 13.66 -4.80 10.17
C GLY A 59 12.22 -5.10 9.71
N ASP A 60 11.89 -6.38 9.58
CA ASP A 60 10.57 -6.83 9.17
C ASP A 60 9.44 -6.21 10.01
N GLU A 61 9.67 -5.99 11.31
CA GLU A 61 8.73 -5.32 12.22
C GLU A 61 8.44 -3.85 11.85
N GLU A 62 9.46 -3.10 11.41
CA GLU A 62 9.30 -1.70 11.00
C GLU A 62 8.55 -1.61 9.67
N LEU A 63 8.84 -2.53 8.75
CA LEU A 63 8.13 -2.65 7.49
C LEU A 63 6.66 -3.00 7.74
N GLN A 64 6.38 -3.95 8.63
CA GLN A 64 5.01 -4.36 8.98
C GLN A 64 4.21 -3.21 9.63
N ARG A 65 4.86 -2.38 10.45
CA ARG A 65 4.24 -1.17 11.04
C ARG A 65 3.86 -0.14 9.97
N TYR A 66 4.70 0.07 8.96
CA TYR A 66 4.39 0.94 7.83
C TYR A 66 3.17 0.44 7.04
N TRP A 67 3.15 -0.85 6.67
CA TRP A 67 2.07 -1.43 5.87
C TRP A 67 0.73 -1.49 6.62
N SER A 68 0.74 -1.82 7.91
CA SER A 68 -0.48 -1.95 8.72
C SER A 68 -1.21 -0.61 8.93
N GLY A 69 -0.50 0.52 9.01
CA GLY A 69 -1.11 1.84 9.16
C GLY A 69 -1.85 2.35 7.91
N VAL A 70 -1.41 1.89 6.73
CA VAL A 70 -1.96 2.28 5.43
C VAL A 70 -3.10 1.35 5.01
N TYR A 71 -2.88 0.03 5.08
CA TYR A 71 -3.82 -0.97 4.57
C TYR A 71 -5.12 -1.03 5.40
N ASN A 72 -5.03 -1.06 6.74
CA ASN A 72 -6.20 -1.07 7.62
C ASN A 72 -7.05 0.21 7.56
N ARG A 73 -6.46 1.32 7.11
CA ARG A 73 -7.16 2.61 7.00
C ARG A 73 -7.97 2.68 5.70
N LEU A 74 -7.43 2.12 4.62
CA LEU A 74 -8.07 2.08 3.31
C LEU A 74 -9.22 1.10 3.25
N GLU A 75 -9.02 -0.16 3.66
CA GLU A 75 -10.09 -1.17 3.59
C GLU A 75 -11.33 -0.75 4.37
N ARG A 76 -11.14 -0.22 5.58
CA ARG A 76 -12.26 0.14 6.45
C ARG A 76 -12.91 1.44 6.02
N GLY A 77 -12.15 2.43 5.52
CA GLY A 77 -12.71 3.67 5.00
C GLY A 77 -13.55 3.43 3.75
N ILE A 78 -13.01 2.68 2.78
CA ILE A 78 -13.66 2.39 1.51
C ILE A 78 -14.88 1.49 1.72
N GLY A 79 -14.78 0.49 2.60
CA GLY A 79 -15.90 -0.41 2.92
C GLY A 79 -17.14 0.33 3.43
N TRP A 80 -16.98 1.31 4.31
CA TRP A 80 -18.12 2.10 4.82
C TRP A 80 -18.67 3.08 3.79
N ILE A 81 -17.83 3.65 2.92
CA ILE A 81 -18.30 4.51 1.83
C ILE A 81 -19.18 3.69 0.87
N LEU A 82 -18.69 2.53 0.42
CA LEU A 82 -19.45 1.62 -0.45
C LEU A 82 -20.75 1.17 0.21
N LEU A 83 -20.72 0.82 1.50
CA LEU A 83 -21.90 0.35 2.23
C LEU A 83 -22.94 1.47 2.42
N SER A 84 -22.50 2.70 2.69
CA SER A 84 -23.39 3.86 2.80
C SER A 84 -24.05 4.19 1.45
N VAL A 85 -23.26 4.24 0.39
CA VAL A 85 -23.75 4.52 -0.97
C VAL A 85 -24.73 3.43 -1.41
N GLY A 86 -24.39 2.16 -1.19
CA GLY A 86 -25.29 1.03 -1.50
C GLY A 86 -26.60 1.08 -0.73
N ALA A 87 -26.56 1.40 0.57
CA ALA A 87 -27.76 1.55 1.39
C ALA A 87 -28.66 2.69 0.88
N ILE A 88 -28.07 3.85 0.55
CA ILE A 88 -28.79 5.00 0.00
C ILE A 88 -29.48 4.63 -1.32
N LEU A 89 -28.73 4.04 -2.27
CA LEU A 89 -29.29 3.65 -3.57
C LEU A 89 -30.43 2.63 -3.43
N THR A 90 -30.27 1.63 -2.56
CA THR A 90 -31.28 0.60 -2.33
C THR A 90 -32.55 1.20 -1.72
N LEU A 91 -32.41 2.10 -0.74
CA LEU A 91 -33.55 2.75 -0.08
C LEU A 91 -34.24 3.74 -1.03
N CYS A 92 -33.48 4.49 -1.83
CA CYS A 92 -34.05 5.37 -2.85
C CYS A 92 -34.80 4.60 -3.94
N TYR A 93 -34.24 3.50 -4.43
CA TYR A 93 -34.90 2.66 -5.43
C TYR A 93 -36.16 1.99 -4.87
N GLY A 94 -36.09 1.45 -3.64
CA GLY A 94 -37.24 0.88 -2.95
C GLY A 94 -38.35 1.89 -2.74
N ALA A 95 -38.02 3.12 -2.31
CA ALA A 95 -38.98 4.20 -2.18
C ALA A 95 -39.62 4.57 -3.54
N PHE A 96 -38.83 4.67 -4.61
CA PHE A 96 -39.34 4.97 -5.95
C PHE A 96 -40.32 3.89 -6.44
N LYS A 97 -39.99 2.61 -6.22
CA LYS A 97 -40.86 1.48 -6.59
C LYS A 97 -42.17 1.47 -5.82
N ILE A 98 -42.12 1.71 -4.51
CA ILE A 98 -43.33 1.84 -3.70
C ILE A 98 -44.18 3.00 -4.20
N ILE A 99 -43.59 4.15 -4.51
CA ILE A 99 -44.31 5.31 -5.03
C ILE A 99 -44.97 5.01 -6.39
N GLU A 100 -44.26 4.36 -7.31
CA GLU A 100 -44.78 3.96 -8.62
C GLU A 100 -46.01 3.04 -8.51
N GLU A 101 -45.91 2.00 -7.68
CA GLU A 101 -46.95 1.00 -7.47
C GLU A 101 -48.18 1.61 -6.76
N MET A 102 -47.92 2.51 -5.81
CA MET A 102 -48.92 3.23 -5.03
C MET A 102 -49.62 4.36 -5.80
N ILE A 103 -49.00 4.93 -6.85
CA ILE A 103 -49.65 5.89 -7.76
C ILE A 103 -50.59 5.16 -8.73
N ARG A 104 -50.26 3.92 -9.10
CA ARG A 104 -51.08 3.11 -10.02
C ARG A 104 -52.36 2.59 -9.39
N ASP A 105 -52.37 2.42 -8.07
CA ASP A 105 -53.51 1.86 -7.34
C ASP A 105 -54.32 2.95 -6.59
N PRO A 106 -55.52 3.34 -7.08
CA PRO A 106 -56.34 4.39 -6.49
C PRO A 106 -57.04 3.98 -5.19
N ALA A 107 -56.99 2.70 -4.80
CA ALA A 107 -57.69 2.17 -3.63
C ALA A 107 -56.94 2.36 -2.28
N ILE A 108 -55.67 2.76 -2.31
CA ILE A 108 -54.84 2.87 -1.10
C ILE A 108 -55.00 4.23 -0.43
N SER A 109 -55.23 4.23 0.88
CA SER A 109 -55.40 5.43 1.72
C SER A 109 -54.13 6.29 1.78
N VAL A 110 -54.29 7.61 1.56
CA VAL A 110 -53.19 8.60 1.50
C VAL A 110 -52.33 8.62 2.77
N ILE A 111 -52.91 8.30 3.94
CA ILE A 111 -52.19 8.20 5.21
C ILE A 111 -51.13 7.08 5.19
N LEU A 112 -51.44 5.92 4.60
CA LEU A 112 -50.49 4.81 4.56
C LEU A 112 -49.32 5.13 3.62
N LYS A 113 -49.60 5.90 2.56
CA LYS A 113 -48.61 6.43 1.62
C LYS A 113 -47.57 7.31 2.32
N VAL A 114 -48.04 8.28 3.11
CA VAL A 114 -47.17 9.21 3.85
C VAL A 114 -46.43 8.49 4.98
N GLY A 115 -47.09 7.55 5.67
CA GLY A 115 -46.48 6.77 6.75
C GLY A 115 -45.28 5.94 6.31
N VAL A 116 -45.37 5.23 5.18
CA VAL A 116 -44.27 4.40 4.65
C VAL A 116 -43.10 5.28 4.20
N CYS A 117 -43.35 6.39 3.51
CA CYS A 117 -42.31 7.32 3.08
C CYS A 117 -41.57 7.93 4.29
N ALA A 118 -42.29 8.35 5.32
CA ALA A 118 -41.69 8.90 6.54
C ALA A 118 -40.84 7.85 7.29
N LEU A 119 -41.29 6.59 7.31
CA LEU A 119 -40.57 5.50 7.97
C LEU A 119 -39.27 5.15 7.23
N ILE A 120 -39.30 5.07 5.90
CA ILE A 120 -38.10 4.83 5.08
C ILE A 120 -37.12 5.99 5.21
N ALA A 121 -37.59 7.24 5.13
CA ALA A 121 -36.74 8.41 5.30
C ALA A 121 -36.11 8.46 6.70
N GLY A 122 -36.87 8.14 7.75
CA GLY A 122 -36.38 8.04 9.12
C GLY A 122 -35.30 6.98 9.29
N LEU A 123 -35.46 5.81 8.66
CA LEU A 123 -34.46 4.76 8.66
C LEU A 123 -33.17 5.16 7.95
N VAL A 124 -33.27 5.85 6.79
CA VAL A 124 -32.09 6.39 6.08
C VAL A 124 -31.34 7.38 6.98
N VAL A 125 -32.05 8.32 7.60
CA VAL A 125 -31.44 9.35 8.45
C VAL A 125 -30.80 8.74 9.70
N LEU A 126 -31.48 7.81 10.37
CA LEU A 126 -30.94 7.10 11.54
C LEU A 126 -29.70 6.28 11.18
N PHE A 127 -29.74 5.57 10.05
CA PHE A 127 -28.60 4.77 9.59
C PHE A 127 -27.37 5.65 9.32
N VAL A 128 -27.56 6.77 8.62
CA VAL A 128 -26.48 7.74 8.36
C VAL A 128 -25.97 8.38 9.66
N SER A 129 -26.87 8.71 10.59
CA SER A 129 -26.50 9.31 11.88
C SER A 129 -25.66 8.35 12.74
N LEU A 130 -26.10 7.09 12.86
CA LEU A 130 -25.39 6.05 13.62
C LEU A 130 -24.04 5.70 12.99
N LEU A 131 -23.97 5.64 11.65
CA LEU A 131 -22.70 5.48 10.94
C LEU A 131 -21.75 6.63 11.26
N ARG A 132 -22.22 7.88 11.16
CA ARG A 132 -21.39 9.07 11.38
C ARG A 132 -20.86 9.10 12.82
N GLU A 133 -21.71 8.82 13.80
CA GLU A 133 -21.33 8.78 15.22
C GLU A 133 -20.26 7.72 15.50
N ARG A 134 -20.45 6.49 14.99
CA ARG A 134 -19.46 5.42 15.11
C ARG A 134 -18.14 5.74 14.40
N LEU A 135 -18.17 6.50 13.30
CA LEU A 135 -16.97 6.93 12.57
C LEU A 135 -16.21 8.04 13.28
N VAL A 136 -16.91 8.98 13.93
CA VAL A 136 -16.28 10.10 14.66
C VAL A 136 -15.67 9.61 15.97
N VAL A 137 -16.40 8.83 16.76
CA VAL A 137 -15.90 8.29 18.05
C VAL A 137 -14.65 7.45 17.84
N ARG A 138 -14.57 6.71 16.73
CA ARG A 138 -13.39 5.89 16.39
C ARG A 138 -12.19 6.70 15.87
N LYS A 139 -12.40 7.93 15.40
CA LYS A 139 -11.33 8.85 15.00
C LYS A 139 -10.68 9.56 16.18
N VAL A 140 -11.36 9.65 17.33
CA VAL A 140 -10.90 10.40 18.51
C VAL A 140 -10.04 9.56 19.47
N ASP A 141 -10.03 8.23 19.33
CA ASP A 141 -9.13 7.37 20.12
C ASP A 141 -7.73 7.26 19.48
N ARG A 142 -7.08 8.41 19.27
CA ARG A 142 -5.76 8.52 18.59
C ARG A 142 -4.58 8.67 19.58
N TYR A 143 -4.78 8.71 20.90
CA TYR A 143 -3.67 8.95 21.86
C TYR A 143 -3.75 8.30 23.25
N SER A 144 -4.66 7.37 23.54
CA SER A 144 -4.85 6.91 24.94
C SER A 144 -3.98 5.75 25.42
N ARG A 145 -3.19 5.06 24.57
CA ARG A 145 -2.47 3.83 24.99
C ARG A 145 -1.00 3.64 24.55
N GLU A 146 -0.32 4.67 24.04
CA GLU A 146 1.11 4.55 23.68
C GLU A 146 2.05 5.41 24.57
N VAL A 147 1.56 5.92 25.70
CA VAL A 147 2.42 6.54 26.72
C VAL A 147 2.10 5.95 28.10
N GLU A 148 2.36 4.65 28.26
CA GLU A 148 2.78 4.14 29.56
C GLU A 148 4.28 3.82 29.46
N ARG A 149 5.01 4.48 30.35
CA ARG A 149 6.45 4.61 30.42
C ARG A 149 7.04 3.45 31.22
#